data_AF-A0A3N5A3U7-F1
#
_entry.id   AF-A0A3N5A3U7-F1
#
_cell.length_a   1.000
_cell.length_b   1.000
_cell.length_c   1.000
_cell.angle_alpha   90.00
_cell.angle_beta   90.00
_cell.angle_gamma   90.00
#
_symmetry.space_group_name_H-M   'P 1'
#
loop_
_entity.id
_entity.type
_entity.pdbx_description
1 polymer ?
#
loop_
_entity_poly.entity_id
_entity_poly.type
_entity_poly.pdbx_seq_one_letter_code
_entity_poly.pdbx_strand_id
1 'polypeptide(L)'
;MGFGLSPTSENRWPDGIIPFEIDATDFPAGTADRKAVTDAINTWNTVSIVRLVPRTTETTFTRFISGSGCSTSTGRDITVTGEDAISCDIASGSFGAGNVMHEIGHAIGLIHEHQRTDRELMVTVDEANIRPEKVDDFKITDGCKLGSYDCGSIMHYSQTAFGKMVGGVTQTTISIKPGVFCPAIGQRNNPSGGDIAATRALYEEVIGLTYKVTLPEFTDFCPTITSNGKHVLLAWTGESNRDINVRLSNDDGLTFPVKHIASDTSIDAPALVSVPDPYGGRAFIAWTGEGANKLNFAQVEWRDNPLSIDGLINKETLSEESDHRPALTIHQGMTCLAWTGKDDRLNIMFGVLGGRPWAGKHTFDTETSDSSPTLTSYNGQLFMSWRGSGNKNINVARVILDGTTVLGLADKVTLNDTSDYSPSLAAQDGLVFLGWTGEGAQHLNLRWSIDSGNCSQKFVLDGESSDASPCLTEHKNQLTMSWRGSGDKRINVAKIAFRSRPSPPVVT
;
A
#
# COMPACT_ATOMS: atom_id res chain seq x y z
N MET A 1 3.87 -3.56 -9.47
CA MET A 1 3.01 -4.06 -8.39
C MET A 1 2.29 -5.30 -8.93
N GLY A 2 2.19 -6.35 -8.11
CA GLY A 2 1.99 -7.72 -8.59
C GLY A 2 0.56 -8.11 -8.96
N PHE A 3 0.40 -9.39 -9.28
CA PHE A 3 -0.86 -9.99 -9.70
C PHE A 3 -1.09 -11.34 -9.01
N GLY A 4 -2.28 -11.58 -8.48
CA GLY A 4 -2.57 -12.82 -7.74
C GLY A 4 -4.05 -13.12 -7.58
N LEU A 5 -4.38 -14.12 -6.78
CA LEU A 5 -5.76 -14.47 -6.43
C LEU A 5 -6.46 -13.35 -5.64
N SER A 6 -7.80 -13.35 -5.68
CA SER A 6 -8.59 -12.49 -4.79
C SER A 6 -8.33 -12.83 -3.31
N PRO A 7 -8.28 -11.83 -2.40
CA PRO A 7 -8.28 -12.06 -0.96
C PRO A 7 -9.51 -12.80 -0.42
N THR A 8 -10.56 -12.99 -1.22
CA THR A 8 -11.74 -13.81 -0.89
C THR A 8 -11.69 -15.21 -1.51
N SER A 9 -10.66 -15.54 -2.28
CA SER A 9 -10.52 -16.86 -2.90
C SER A 9 -10.34 -17.96 -1.86
N GLU A 10 -11.02 -19.08 -2.08
CA GLU A 10 -10.92 -20.31 -1.28
C GLU A 10 -9.62 -21.09 -1.56
N ASN A 11 -8.99 -20.82 -2.72
CA ASN A 11 -7.70 -21.39 -3.12
C ASN A 11 -6.51 -20.75 -2.39
N ARG A 12 -6.75 -19.83 -1.45
CA ARG A 12 -5.66 -19.32 -0.60
C ARG A 12 -5.30 -20.35 0.48
N TRP A 13 -4.04 -20.30 0.91
CA TRP A 13 -3.61 -21.06 2.08
C TRP A 13 -4.13 -20.43 3.37
N PRO A 14 -4.72 -21.19 4.31
CA PRO A 14 -5.12 -20.65 5.61
C PRO A 14 -3.96 -19.92 6.29
N ASP A 15 -4.21 -18.69 6.77
CA ASP A 15 -3.24 -17.81 7.44
C ASP A 15 -1.95 -17.50 6.64
N GLY A 16 -1.90 -17.84 5.34
CA GLY A 16 -0.67 -17.75 4.54
C GLY A 16 0.42 -18.72 5.02
N ILE A 17 0.04 -19.88 5.56
CA ILE A 17 0.95 -20.95 5.97
C ILE A 17 0.88 -22.07 4.92
N ILE A 18 2.02 -22.41 4.33
CA ILE A 18 2.16 -23.45 3.31
C ILE A 18 3.02 -24.58 3.89
N PRO A 19 2.41 -25.68 4.38
CA PRO A 19 3.15 -26.86 4.77
C PRO A 19 3.83 -27.46 3.53
N PHE A 20 5.10 -27.87 3.64
CA PHE A 20 5.82 -28.45 2.52
C PHE A 20 6.60 -29.73 2.86
N GLU A 21 6.84 -30.55 1.84
CA GLU A 21 7.77 -31.67 1.84
C GLU A 21 8.73 -31.54 0.64
N ILE A 22 10.01 -31.88 0.83
CA ILE A 22 10.97 -31.99 -0.29
C ILE A 22 11.27 -33.47 -0.48
N ASP A 23 10.94 -34.01 -1.64
CA ASP A 23 11.21 -35.42 -1.94
C ASP A 23 12.71 -35.71 -1.87
N ALA A 24 13.11 -36.62 -0.99
CA ALA A 24 14.52 -36.93 -0.74
C ALA A 24 15.15 -37.82 -1.82
N THR A 25 14.35 -38.47 -2.65
CA THR A 25 14.82 -39.26 -3.79
C THR A 25 15.18 -38.32 -4.94
N ASP A 26 14.30 -37.35 -5.21
CA ASP A 26 14.47 -36.37 -6.28
C ASP A 26 15.46 -35.26 -5.91
N PHE A 27 15.45 -34.82 -4.65
CA PHE A 27 16.35 -33.81 -4.10
C PHE A 27 17.10 -34.32 -2.86
N PRO A 28 18.10 -35.21 -3.04
CA PRO A 28 18.90 -35.72 -1.94
C PRO A 28 19.61 -34.60 -1.17
N ALA A 29 19.77 -34.78 0.15
CA ALA A 29 20.45 -33.80 0.99
C ALA A 29 21.89 -33.52 0.51
N GLY A 30 22.29 -32.24 0.52
CA GLY A 30 23.63 -31.80 0.12
C GLY A 30 23.86 -31.65 -1.40
N THR A 31 22.86 -31.92 -2.24
CA THR A 31 22.95 -31.66 -3.68
C THR A 31 22.73 -30.17 -4.01
N ALA A 32 23.21 -29.75 -5.18
CA ALA A 32 22.92 -28.41 -5.70
C ALA A 32 21.42 -28.19 -5.89
N ASP A 33 20.69 -29.24 -6.29
CA ASP A 33 19.27 -29.12 -6.56
C ASP A 33 18.46 -28.94 -5.27
N ARG A 34 18.80 -29.71 -4.23
CA ARG A 34 18.27 -29.51 -2.88
C ARG A 34 18.52 -28.09 -2.41
N LYS A 35 19.75 -27.58 -2.60
CA LYS A 35 20.11 -26.22 -2.21
C LYS A 35 19.24 -25.17 -2.93
N ALA A 36 18.97 -25.34 -4.22
CA ALA A 36 18.12 -24.42 -4.97
C ALA A 36 16.68 -24.35 -4.41
N VAL A 37 16.12 -25.50 -4.01
CA VAL A 37 14.80 -25.55 -3.36
C VAL A 37 14.84 -24.84 -2.00
N THR A 38 15.83 -25.14 -1.17
CA THR A 38 15.95 -24.52 0.16
C THR A 38 16.22 -23.02 0.10
N ASP A 39 17.06 -22.57 -0.85
CA ASP A 39 17.33 -21.16 -1.08
C ASP A 39 16.05 -20.41 -1.49
N ALA A 40 15.23 -21.01 -2.36
CA ALA A 40 13.96 -20.44 -2.79
C ALA A 40 12.95 -20.31 -1.64
N ILE A 41 12.80 -21.36 -0.83
CA ILE A 41 11.97 -21.37 0.38
C ILE A 41 12.44 -20.28 1.36
N ASN A 42 13.74 -20.26 1.67
CA ASN A 42 14.31 -19.29 2.61
C ASN A 42 14.16 -17.85 2.11
N THR A 43 14.27 -17.62 0.79
CA THR A 43 14.06 -16.29 0.20
C THR A 43 12.64 -15.81 0.44
N TRP A 44 11.62 -16.60 0.07
CA TRP A 44 10.21 -16.24 0.31
C TRP A 44 9.88 -16.06 1.79
N ASN A 45 10.40 -16.93 2.66
CA ASN A 45 10.26 -16.81 4.11
C ASN A 45 10.90 -15.54 4.70
N THR A 46 11.93 -15.01 4.04
CA THR A 46 12.65 -13.79 4.47
C THR A 46 11.95 -12.52 3.98
N VAL A 47 11.51 -12.51 2.72
CA VAL A 47 11.05 -11.26 2.06
C VAL A 47 9.54 -11.04 2.14
N SER A 48 8.76 -12.08 2.43
CA SER A 48 7.30 -12.00 2.43
C SER A 48 6.70 -12.30 3.80
N ILE A 49 5.39 -12.09 3.92
CA ILE A 49 4.64 -12.47 5.12
C ILE A 49 4.20 -13.95 5.10
N VAL A 50 4.22 -14.62 3.95
CA VAL A 50 3.87 -16.04 3.83
C VAL A 50 4.93 -16.90 4.52
N ARG A 51 4.51 -18.05 5.06
CA ARG A 51 5.41 -19.00 5.73
C ARG A 51 5.32 -20.37 5.10
N LEU A 52 6.40 -20.77 4.44
CA LEU A 52 6.63 -22.16 4.08
C LEU A 52 7.23 -22.88 5.29
N VAL A 53 6.52 -23.88 5.80
CA VAL A 53 6.90 -24.63 7.01
C VAL A 53 7.04 -26.11 6.69
N PRO A 54 8.04 -26.83 7.24
CA PRO A 54 8.13 -28.27 7.07
C PRO A 54 6.84 -28.94 7.56
N ARG A 55 6.24 -29.75 6.71
CA ARG A 55 5.02 -30.49 7.01
C ARG A 55 5.25 -31.44 8.20
N THR A 56 4.23 -31.57 9.02
CA THR A 56 4.15 -32.56 10.11
C THR A 56 3.00 -33.54 9.88
N THR A 57 1.76 -33.06 9.97
CA THR A 57 0.53 -33.86 9.99
C THR A 57 -0.55 -33.31 9.07
N GLU A 58 -0.29 -32.17 8.44
CA GLU A 58 -1.22 -31.46 7.56
C GLU A 58 -1.59 -32.35 6.37
N THR A 59 -2.88 -32.45 6.08
CA THR A 59 -3.39 -33.30 5.00
C THR A 59 -3.25 -32.66 3.62
N THR A 60 -3.19 -31.33 3.58
CA THR A 60 -2.95 -30.52 2.38
C THR A 60 -1.64 -29.78 2.53
N PHE A 61 -0.73 -29.96 1.58
CA PHE A 61 0.65 -29.48 1.65
C PHE A 61 1.23 -29.44 0.24
N THR A 62 2.30 -28.69 0.04
CA THR A 62 3.05 -28.70 -1.21
C THR A 62 4.19 -29.72 -1.16
N ARG A 63 4.42 -30.47 -2.25
CA ARG A 63 5.60 -31.35 -2.36
C ARG A 63 6.49 -30.92 -3.51
N PHE A 64 7.77 -30.71 -3.22
CA PHE A 64 8.78 -30.47 -4.23
C PHE A 64 9.23 -31.82 -4.82
N ILE A 65 8.98 -32.00 -6.12
CA ILE A 65 9.35 -33.20 -6.89
C ILE A 65 10.06 -32.84 -8.20
N SER A 66 10.79 -33.79 -8.77
CA SER A 66 11.32 -33.70 -10.13
C SER A 66 10.21 -33.90 -11.16
N GLY A 67 10.31 -33.22 -12.30
CA GLY A 67 9.34 -33.32 -13.40
C GLY A 67 9.96 -33.05 -14.76
N SER A 68 9.15 -33.01 -15.82
CA SER A 68 9.59 -32.65 -17.19
C SER A 68 9.47 -31.15 -17.50
N GLY A 69 9.09 -30.36 -16.51
CA GLY A 69 8.93 -28.90 -16.56
C GLY A 69 8.75 -28.34 -15.15
N CYS A 70 8.82 -27.01 -15.02
CA CYS A 70 8.38 -26.34 -13.79
C CYS A 70 6.89 -25.99 -13.88
N SER A 71 6.09 -26.46 -12.92
CA SER A 71 4.66 -26.16 -12.81
C SER A 71 4.08 -26.51 -11.44
N THR A 72 3.08 -25.74 -11.02
CA THR A 72 2.20 -25.99 -9.86
C THR A 72 0.86 -25.28 -10.05
N SER A 73 -0.15 -25.59 -9.22
CA SER A 73 -1.40 -24.81 -9.16
C SER A 73 -1.19 -23.37 -8.69
N THR A 74 -2.10 -22.48 -9.08
CA THR A 74 -2.20 -21.14 -8.49
C THR A 74 -2.97 -21.20 -7.17
N GLY A 75 -2.25 -21.12 -6.05
CA GLY A 75 -2.77 -21.28 -4.70
C GLY A 75 -2.90 -22.76 -4.30
N ARG A 76 -3.57 -22.98 -3.17
CA ARG A 76 -3.99 -24.30 -2.69
C ARG A 76 -5.11 -24.85 -3.57
N ASP A 77 -4.88 -26.00 -4.21
CA ASP A 77 -5.97 -26.71 -4.88
C ASP A 77 -6.94 -27.29 -3.83
N ILE A 78 -8.17 -26.76 -3.80
CA ILE A 78 -9.24 -27.21 -2.89
C ILE A 78 -10.04 -28.40 -3.45
N THR A 79 -9.85 -28.74 -4.73
CA THR A 79 -10.59 -29.80 -5.41
C THR A 79 -9.98 -31.18 -5.18
N VAL A 80 -8.72 -31.22 -4.76
CA VAL A 80 -8.01 -32.43 -4.35
C VAL A 80 -7.68 -32.37 -2.86
N THR A 81 -8.02 -33.43 -2.13
CA THR A 81 -7.48 -33.64 -0.77
C THR A 81 -6.14 -34.34 -0.91
N GLY A 82 -5.04 -33.67 -0.55
CA GLY A 82 -3.72 -34.29 -0.55
C GLY A 82 -2.59 -33.35 -0.96
N GLU A 83 -1.62 -33.94 -1.64
CA GLU A 83 -0.42 -33.28 -2.14
C GLU A 83 -0.72 -32.36 -3.33
N ASP A 84 -0.23 -31.13 -3.26
CA ASP A 84 -0.11 -30.22 -4.41
C ASP A 84 1.37 -30.16 -4.85
N ALA A 85 1.68 -30.69 -6.03
CA ALA A 85 3.07 -30.87 -6.43
C ALA A 85 3.65 -29.59 -7.06
N ILE A 86 4.73 -29.09 -6.46
CA ILE A 86 5.64 -28.15 -7.11
C ILE A 86 6.68 -28.98 -7.86
N SER A 87 6.39 -29.21 -9.14
CA SER A 87 7.27 -29.97 -10.03
C SER A 87 8.26 -29.03 -10.72
N CYS A 88 9.50 -29.48 -10.93
CA CYS A 88 10.50 -28.76 -11.72
C CYS A 88 11.42 -29.70 -12.51
N ASP A 89 11.81 -29.28 -13.72
CA ASP A 89 12.76 -30.02 -14.55
C ASP A 89 14.19 -29.78 -14.10
N ILE A 90 14.83 -30.86 -13.65
CA ILE A 90 16.24 -30.88 -13.23
C ILE A 90 17.16 -31.19 -14.42
N ALA A 91 16.66 -31.90 -15.44
CA ALA A 91 17.43 -32.40 -16.58
C ALA A 91 17.69 -31.33 -17.66
N SER A 92 16.85 -30.29 -17.73
CA SER A 92 16.97 -29.21 -18.73
C SER A 92 18.16 -28.26 -18.52
N GLY A 93 18.87 -28.35 -17.38
CA GLY A 93 19.96 -27.43 -17.01
C GLY A 93 19.51 -26.01 -16.67
N SER A 94 18.20 -25.73 -16.72
CA SER A 94 17.62 -24.45 -16.29
C SER A 94 17.18 -24.45 -14.82
N PHE A 95 17.42 -25.54 -14.09
CA PHE A 95 17.03 -25.65 -12.69
C PHE A 95 17.86 -24.71 -11.80
N GLY A 96 17.17 -23.94 -10.95
CA GLY A 96 17.79 -23.00 -10.05
C GLY A 96 16.77 -22.33 -9.14
N ALA A 97 17.25 -21.70 -8.06
CA ALA A 97 16.39 -21.11 -7.04
C ALA A 97 15.36 -20.12 -7.63
N GLY A 98 15.74 -19.39 -8.70
CA GLY A 98 14.85 -18.49 -9.43
C GLY A 98 13.57 -19.13 -9.97
N ASN A 99 13.68 -20.32 -10.57
CA ASN A 99 12.52 -21.03 -11.11
C ASN A 99 11.70 -21.63 -9.99
N VAL A 100 12.34 -22.18 -8.95
CA VAL A 100 11.61 -22.67 -7.77
C VAL A 100 10.88 -21.53 -7.06
N MET A 101 11.47 -20.33 -6.98
CA MET A 101 10.80 -19.15 -6.43
C MET A 101 9.59 -18.73 -7.26
N HIS A 102 9.64 -18.84 -8.59
CA HIS A 102 8.51 -18.59 -9.48
C HIS A 102 7.35 -19.57 -9.18
N GLU A 103 7.65 -20.87 -9.10
CA GLU A 103 6.63 -21.86 -8.77
C GLU A 103 6.08 -21.70 -7.34
N ILE A 104 6.94 -21.36 -6.36
CA ILE A 104 6.45 -20.98 -5.03
C ILE A 104 5.51 -19.77 -5.12
N GLY A 105 5.80 -18.80 -6.00
CA GLY A 105 4.89 -17.69 -6.30
C GLY A 105 3.52 -18.16 -6.75
N HIS A 106 3.43 -19.14 -7.66
CA HIS A 106 2.16 -19.77 -8.02
C HIS A 106 1.50 -20.47 -6.84
N ALA A 107 2.22 -21.29 -6.08
CA ALA A 107 1.69 -21.98 -4.90
C ALA A 107 1.15 -21.00 -3.84
N ILE A 108 1.76 -19.81 -3.71
CA ILE A 108 1.26 -18.70 -2.88
C ILE A 108 -0.07 -18.16 -3.39
N GLY A 109 -0.34 -18.25 -4.69
CA GLY A 109 -1.51 -17.68 -5.35
C GLY A 109 -1.17 -16.48 -6.24
N LEU A 110 0.09 -16.28 -6.61
CA LEU A 110 0.46 -15.27 -7.62
C LEU A 110 0.20 -15.81 -9.02
N ILE A 111 -0.18 -14.90 -9.92
CA ILE A 111 -0.49 -15.20 -11.32
C ILE A 111 0.56 -14.53 -12.18
N HIS A 112 0.81 -15.04 -13.39
CA HIS A 112 1.76 -14.41 -14.29
C HIS A 112 1.40 -12.96 -14.61
N GLU A 113 2.37 -12.07 -14.49
CA GLU A 113 2.16 -10.62 -14.64
C GLU A 113 1.64 -10.27 -16.05
N HIS A 114 2.08 -10.97 -17.10
CA HIS A 114 1.61 -10.74 -18.47
C HIS A 114 0.16 -11.16 -18.72
N GLN A 115 -0.49 -11.86 -17.78
CA GLN A 115 -1.90 -12.24 -17.89
C GLN A 115 -2.85 -11.21 -17.27
N ARG A 116 -2.34 -10.10 -16.74
CA ARG A 116 -3.16 -9.01 -16.20
C ARG A 116 -4.09 -8.41 -17.24
N THR A 117 -5.26 -7.95 -16.81
CA THR A 117 -6.23 -7.29 -17.70
C THR A 117 -5.77 -5.94 -18.27
N ASP A 118 -4.74 -5.32 -17.69
CA ASP A 118 -4.11 -4.09 -18.19
C ASP A 118 -2.81 -4.31 -18.96
N ARG A 119 -2.40 -5.58 -19.21
CA ARG A 119 -1.13 -5.91 -19.87
C ARG A 119 -0.97 -5.28 -21.25
N GLU A 120 -2.08 -5.05 -21.95
CA GLU A 120 -2.07 -4.40 -23.27
C GLU A 120 -1.65 -2.93 -23.24
N LEU A 121 -1.60 -2.26 -22.08
CA LEU A 121 -0.99 -0.94 -21.98
C LEU A 121 0.54 -1.00 -21.99
N MET A 122 1.11 -2.17 -21.70
CA MET A 122 2.54 -2.34 -21.40
C MET A 122 3.27 -3.21 -22.42
N VAL A 123 2.64 -4.32 -22.82
CA VAL A 123 3.24 -5.33 -23.71
C VAL A 123 2.28 -5.73 -24.84
N THR A 124 2.86 -6.29 -25.89
CA THR A 124 2.15 -6.95 -27.00
C THR A 124 2.52 -8.43 -26.97
N VAL A 125 1.51 -9.30 -27.07
CA VAL A 125 1.69 -10.74 -27.25
C VAL A 125 1.51 -11.08 -28.72
N ASP A 126 2.52 -11.73 -29.31
CA ASP A 126 2.49 -12.19 -30.70
C ASP A 126 2.14 -13.68 -30.75
N GLU A 127 0.84 -13.99 -30.80
CA GLU A 127 0.34 -15.37 -30.83
C GLU A 127 0.87 -16.18 -32.01
N ALA A 128 1.20 -15.54 -33.14
CA ALA A 128 1.75 -16.25 -34.29
C ALA A 128 3.14 -16.85 -34.00
N ASN A 129 3.88 -16.28 -33.04
CA ASN A 129 5.20 -16.74 -32.63
C ASN A 129 5.14 -17.77 -31.49
N ILE A 130 4.00 -17.96 -30.83
CA ILE A 130 3.83 -18.90 -29.71
C ILE A 130 3.62 -20.32 -30.23
N ARG A 131 4.25 -21.31 -29.61
CA ARG A 131 3.97 -22.72 -29.92
C ARG A 131 2.47 -23.02 -29.72
N PRO A 132 1.79 -23.72 -30.66
CA PRO A 132 0.32 -23.85 -30.63
C PRO A 132 -0.25 -24.39 -29.32
N GLU A 133 0.45 -25.34 -28.68
CA GLU A 133 0.07 -25.96 -27.41
C GLU A 133 0.26 -25.05 -26.18
N LYS A 134 0.81 -23.85 -26.38
CA LYS A 134 1.13 -22.88 -25.32
C LYS A 134 0.38 -21.56 -25.43
N VAL A 135 -0.47 -21.38 -26.43
CA VAL A 135 -1.23 -20.13 -26.63
C VAL A 135 -2.10 -19.79 -25.42
N ASP A 136 -2.70 -20.80 -24.78
CA ASP A 136 -3.58 -20.59 -23.62
C ASP A 136 -2.84 -19.99 -22.40
N ASP A 137 -1.54 -20.29 -22.23
CA ASP A 137 -0.68 -19.76 -21.14
C ASP A 137 -0.44 -18.23 -21.27
N PHE A 138 -0.84 -17.61 -22.39
CA PHE A 138 -0.73 -16.18 -22.64
C PHE A 138 -2.07 -15.45 -22.61
N LYS A 139 -3.18 -16.14 -22.34
CA LYS A 139 -4.49 -15.49 -22.23
C LYS A 139 -4.54 -14.59 -21.00
N ILE A 140 -5.21 -13.46 -21.14
CA ILE A 140 -5.58 -12.62 -20.00
C ILE A 140 -6.48 -13.44 -19.08
N THR A 141 -6.24 -13.34 -17.78
CA THR A 141 -7.07 -13.99 -16.76
C THR A 141 -7.59 -12.97 -15.77
N ASP A 142 -8.72 -13.31 -15.16
CA ASP A 142 -9.20 -12.60 -13.99
C ASP A 142 -8.29 -12.88 -12.80
N GLY A 143 -8.18 -11.88 -11.94
CA GLY A 143 -7.34 -11.91 -10.77
C GLY A 143 -7.22 -10.53 -10.19
N CYS A 144 -6.36 -10.45 -9.19
CA CYS A 144 -6.17 -9.28 -8.39
C CYS A 144 -4.95 -8.48 -8.79
N LYS A 145 -5.20 -7.36 -9.47
CA LYS A 145 -4.19 -6.44 -9.97
C LYS A 145 -3.82 -5.45 -8.87
N LEU A 146 -2.64 -5.61 -8.34
CA LEU A 146 -2.09 -4.66 -7.40
C LEU A 146 -1.26 -3.67 -8.18
N GLY A 147 -1.56 -2.39 -8.02
CA GLY A 147 -0.88 -1.25 -8.55
C GLY A 147 -0.58 -1.29 -10.04
N SER A 148 0.48 -0.58 -10.42
CA SER A 148 0.98 -0.56 -11.79
C SER A 148 1.68 -1.87 -12.16
N TYR A 149 1.60 -2.23 -13.43
CA TYR A 149 2.25 -3.41 -14.00
C TYR A 149 3.74 -3.54 -13.64
N ASP A 150 4.16 -4.73 -13.23
CA ASP A 150 5.52 -5.04 -12.76
C ASP A 150 6.38 -5.78 -13.79
N CYS A 151 7.08 -5.05 -14.64
CA CYS A 151 8.00 -5.64 -15.61
C CYS A 151 9.09 -6.51 -14.95
N GLY A 152 9.50 -6.16 -13.73
CA GLY A 152 10.51 -6.87 -12.96
C GLY A 152 9.96 -8.05 -12.15
N SER A 153 8.66 -8.34 -12.21
CA SER A 153 8.07 -9.46 -11.46
C SER A 153 8.75 -10.79 -11.81
N ILE A 154 9.00 -11.60 -10.80
CA ILE A 154 9.48 -12.98 -11.00
C ILE A 154 8.41 -13.82 -11.72
N MET A 155 7.15 -13.40 -11.66
CA MET A 155 5.99 -14.00 -12.32
C MET A 155 5.85 -13.56 -13.78
N HIS A 156 6.66 -12.64 -14.29
CA HIS A 156 6.60 -12.24 -15.70
C HIS A 156 7.34 -13.27 -16.59
N TYR A 157 6.76 -13.61 -17.73
CA TYR A 157 7.44 -14.39 -18.78
C TYR A 157 8.55 -13.61 -19.49
N SER A 158 9.55 -14.32 -19.99
CA SER A 158 10.58 -13.71 -20.84
C SER A 158 10.04 -13.40 -22.24
N GLN A 159 10.78 -12.58 -22.99
CA GLN A 159 10.41 -12.18 -24.36
C GLN A 159 10.24 -13.36 -25.31
N THR A 160 10.93 -14.49 -25.06
CA THR A 160 10.96 -15.67 -25.94
C THR A 160 10.27 -16.89 -25.32
N ALA A 161 9.54 -16.71 -24.21
CA ALA A 161 8.81 -17.78 -23.54
C ALA A 161 7.91 -18.51 -24.55
N PHE A 162 8.07 -19.83 -24.63
CA PHE A 162 7.32 -20.71 -25.54
C PHE A 162 7.31 -20.29 -27.02
N GLY A 163 8.35 -19.58 -27.48
CA GLY A 163 8.51 -19.22 -28.88
C GLY A 163 8.72 -20.43 -29.80
N LYS A 164 8.18 -20.34 -31.02
CA LYS A 164 8.51 -21.26 -32.11
C LYS A 164 10.00 -21.15 -32.46
N MET A 165 10.58 -22.26 -32.87
CA MET A 165 11.93 -22.30 -33.41
C MET A 165 11.87 -22.05 -34.91
N VAL A 166 12.35 -20.90 -35.39
CA VAL A 166 12.38 -20.56 -36.82
C VAL A 166 13.81 -20.25 -37.21
N GLY A 167 14.38 -21.02 -38.15
CA GLY A 167 15.77 -20.85 -38.59
C GLY A 167 16.80 -21.00 -37.46
N GLY A 168 16.49 -21.77 -36.41
CA GLY A 168 17.35 -21.93 -35.22
C GLY A 168 17.27 -20.79 -34.20
N VAL A 169 16.37 -19.81 -34.39
CA VAL A 169 16.16 -18.68 -33.47
C VAL A 169 14.78 -18.73 -32.83
N THR A 170 14.74 -18.65 -31.50
CA THR A 170 13.47 -18.68 -30.75
C THR A 170 12.79 -17.36 -30.96
N GLN A 171 11.57 -17.41 -31.51
CA GLN A 171 10.82 -16.21 -31.83
C GLN A 171 10.37 -15.47 -30.56
N THR A 172 10.31 -14.14 -30.65
CA THR A 172 9.79 -13.28 -29.59
C THR A 172 8.27 -13.42 -29.51
N THR A 173 7.75 -13.79 -28.35
CA THR A 173 6.33 -13.94 -28.05
C THR A 173 5.77 -12.75 -27.28
N ILE A 174 6.59 -12.07 -26.47
CA ILE A 174 6.18 -10.88 -25.71
C ILE A 174 7.13 -9.73 -26.02
N SER A 175 6.58 -8.62 -26.51
CA SER A 175 7.32 -7.38 -26.78
C SER A 175 6.81 -6.24 -25.90
N ILE A 176 7.72 -5.44 -25.36
CA ILE A 176 7.37 -4.19 -24.66
C ILE A 176 6.88 -3.17 -25.67
N LYS A 177 5.79 -2.45 -25.36
CA LYS A 177 5.25 -1.45 -26.27
C LYS A 177 6.20 -0.23 -26.42
N PRO A 178 6.33 0.32 -27.64
CA PRO A 178 7.13 1.54 -27.85
C PRO A 178 6.66 2.70 -26.95
N GLY A 179 7.61 3.39 -26.33
CA GLY A 179 7.33 4.53 -25.45
C GLY A 179 6.94 4.17 -24.02
N VAL A 180 6.81 2.89 -23.68
CA VAL A 180 6.55 2.43 -22.31
C VAL A 180 7.88 2.22 -21.57
N PHE A 181 8.01 2.80 -20.37
CA PHE A 181 9.15 2.52 -19.50
C PHE A 181 8.97 1.17 -18.80
N CYS A 182 9.61 0.15 -19.35
CA CYS A 182 9.59 -1.23 -18.87
C CYS A 182 10.94 -1.85 -19.24
N PRO A 183 11.98 -1.70 -18.40
CA PRO A 183 13.37 -1.88 -18.85
C PRO A 183 13.74 -3.33 -19.17
N ALA A 184 13.14 -4.30 -18.48
CA ALA A 184 13.36 -5.73 -18.70
C ALA A 184 12.16 -6.55 -18.23
N ILE A 185 11.96 -7.74 -18.82
CA ILE A 185 10.96 -8.73 -18.42
C ILE A 185 11.57 -10.13 -18.37
N GLY A 186 10.99 -11.04 -17.57
CA GLY A 186 11.40 -12.45 -17.52
C GLY A 186 12.57 -12.76 -16.59
N GLN A 187 12.90 -11.87 -15.66
CA GLN A 187 13.96 -12.12 -14.68
C GLN A 187 13.60 -13.31 -13.76
N ARG A 188 14.62 -14.04 -13.30
CA ARG A 188 14.51 -15.18 -12.37
C ARG A 188 15.53 -15.06 -11.23
N ASN A 189 15.80 -13.84 -10.78
CA ASN A 189 16.77 -13.56 -9.72
C ASN A 189 16.12 -13.55 -8.34
N ASN A 190 15.06 -12.75 -8.14
CA ASN A 190 14.35 -12.60 -6.86
C ASN A 190 12.91 -12.14 -7.07
N PRO A 191 11.99 -12.36 -6.11
CA PRO A 191 10.69 -11.69 -6.10
C PRO A 191 10.84 -10.16 -6.12
N SER A 192 10.04 -9.47 -6.93
CA SER A 192 10.01 -8.01 -6.96
C SER A 192 9.30 -7.44 -5.73
N GLY A 193 9.41 -6.13 -5.51
CA GLY A 193 8.58 -5.45 -4.51
C GLY A 193 7.07 -5.59 -4.78
N GLY A 194 6.67 -5.72 -6.05
CA GLY A 194 5.28 -5.97 -6.43
C GLY A 194 4.82 -7.39 -6.09
N ASP A 195 5.67 -8.40 -6.28
CA ASP A 195 5.38 -9.78 -5.88
C ASP A 195 5.19 -9.89 -4.36
N ILE A 196 6.09 -9.25 -3.60
CA ILE A 196 6.03 -9.20 -2.12
C ILE A 196 4.75 -8.50 -1.64
N ALA A 197 4.42 -7.34 -2.21
CA ALA A 197 3.19 -6.61 -1.88
C ALA A 197 1.95 -7.46 -2.18
N ALA A 198 1.97 -8.27 -3.24
CA ALA A 198 0.88 -9.18 -3.55
C ALA A 198 0.64 -10.24 -2.50
N THR A 199 1.70 -10.82 -1.94
CA THR A 199 1.53 -11.73 -0.81
C THR A 199 0.85 -11.07 0.40
N ARG A 200 1.08 -9.77 0.61
CA ARG A 200 0.44 -9.01 1.69
C ARG A 200 -1.02 -8.75 1.41
N ALA A 201 -1.37 -8.29 0.21
CA ALA A 201 -2.77 -8.13 -0.17
C ALA A 201 -3.58 -9.44 -0.05
N LEU A 202 -2.96 -10.58 -0.36
CA LEU A 202 -3.62 -11.89 -0.29
C LEU A 202 -3.83 -12.38 1.15
N TYR A 203 -2.88 -12.14 2.05
CA TYR A 203 -2.82 -12.85 3.33
C TYR A 203 -2.84 -11.95 4.58
N GLU A 204 -2.48 -10.67 4.48
CA GLU A 204 -2.44 -9.76 5.63
C GLU A 204 -3.81 -9.71 6.33
N GLU A 205 -3.83 -9.77 7.66
CA GLU A 205 -5.09 -9.80 8.41
C GLU A 205 -4.99 -8.87 9.61
N VAL A 206 -5.87 -7.87 9.63
CA VAL A 206 -6.06 -7.00 10.78
C VAL A 206 -6.89 -7.73 11.83
N ILE A 207 -6.45 -7.69 13.09
CA ILE A 207 -7.11 -8.36 14.22
C ILE A 207 -7.62 -7.37 15.29
N GLY A 208 -7.47 -6.07 15.05
CA GLY A 208 -7.99 -5.00 15.89
C GLY A 208 -6.98 -3.89 16.18
N LEU A 209 -7.16 -3.24 17.33
CA LEU A 209 -6.29 -2.19 17.84
C LEU A 209 -5.50 -2.67 19.04
N THR A 210 -4.27 -2.18 19.18
CA THR A 210 -3.41 -2.42 20.34
C THR A 210 -2.75 -1.13 20.80
N TYR A 211 -2.32 -1.11 22.06
CA TYR A 211 -1.66 0.03 22.69
C TYR A 211 -2.43 1.37 22.56
N LYS A 212 -3.75 1.34 22.76
CA LYS A 212 -4.57 2.56 22.73
C LYS A 212 -4.18 3.51 23.86
N VAL A 213 -3.99 4.78 23.50
CA VAL A 213 -3.80 5.90 24.41
C VAL A 213 -4.88 6.94 24.14
N THR A 214 -5.53 7.42 25.19
CA THR A 214 -6.48 8.54 25.14
C THR A 214 -5.83 9.75 25.79
N LEU A 215 -5.67 10.83 25.02
CA LEU A 215 -5.12 12.08 25.50
C LEU A 215 -6.17 12.85 26.33
N PRO A 216 -5.73 13.73 27.26
CA PRO A 216 -6.64 14.56 28.04
C PRO A 216 -7.28 15.71 27.23
N GLU A 217 -6.89 15.90 25.98
CA GLU A 217 -7.40 16.97 25.12
C GLU A 217 -8.62 16.59 24.29
N PHE A 218 -9.36 17.64 23.92
CA PHE A 218 -10.60 17.60 23.16
C PHE A 218 -10.42 18.34 21.83
N THR A 219 -11.13 17.87 20.81
CA THR A 219 -11.20 18.49 19.49
C THR A 219 -12.57 18.23 18.88
N ASP A 220 -13.07 19.16 18.06
CA ASP A 220 -14.27 18.93 17.24
C ASP A 220 -13.97 18.22 15.92
N PHE A 221 -12.69 18.15 15.53
CA PHE A 221 -12.25 17.68 14.23
C PHE A 221 -11.34 16.46 14.34
N CYS A 222 -10.92 15.94 13.19
CA CYS A 222 -9.97 14.82 13.12
C CYS A 222 -8.58 15.23 13.66
N PRO A 223 -8.04 14.58 14.70
CA PRO A 223 -6.64 14.77 15.08
C PRO A 223 -5.74 14.14 14.01
N THR A 224 -4.89 14.93 13.36
CA THR A 224 -3.96 14.44 12.33
C THR A 224 -2.69 13.89 12.95
N ILE A 225 -2.13 12.87 12.32
CA ILE A 225 -0.97 12.12 12.81
C ILE A 225 0.03 11.90 11.68
N THR A 226 1.32 12.00 11.98
CA THR A 226 2.39 11.63 11.06
C THR A 226 3.59 11.08 11.83
N SER A 227 4.46 10.31 11.18
CA SER A 227 5.74 9.91 11.75
C SER A 227 6.94 10.43 10.98
N ASN A 228 8.01 10.78 11.70
CA ASN A 228 9.33 11.04 11.13
C ASN A 228 10.28 9.82 11.24
N GLY A 229 9.74 8.63 11.59
CA GLY A 229 10.50 7.39 11.82
C GLY A 229 11.00 7.19 13.25
N LYS A 230 11.21 8.28 14.02
CA LYS A 230 11.61 8.22 15.43
C LYS A 230 10.46 8.58 16.35
N HIS A 231 9.81 9.70 16.08
CA HIS A 231 8.69 10.28 16.81
C HIS A 231 7.41 10.22 15.96
N VAL A 232 6.28 10.31 16.65
CA VAL A 232 4.96 10.59 16.12
C VAL A 232 4.61 12.03 16.46
N LEU A 233 4.12 12.77 15.46
CA LEU A 233 3.56 14.10 15.65
C LEU A 233 2.04 14.02 15.52
N LEU A 234 1.35 14.70 16.42
CA LEU A 234 -0.10 14.91 16.37
C LEU A 234 -0.39 16.40 16.21
N ALA A 235 -1.35 16.76 15.38
CA ALA A 235 -1.89 18.11 15.32
C ALA A 235 -3.42 18.11 15.33
N TRP A 236 -4.02 19.11 15.97
CA TRP A 236 -5.47 19.26 16.02
C TRP A 236 -5.88 20.70 16.26
N THR A 237 -7.14 20.98 15.97
CA THR A 237 -7.79 22.26 16.27
C THR A 237 -8.59 22.11 17.57
N GLY A 238 -8.36 23.00 18.54
CA GLY A 238 -9.05 22.95 19.83
C GLY A 238 -10.55 23.24 19.73
N GLU A 239 -11.38 22.53 20.52
CA GLU A 239 -12.85 22.63 20.50
C GLU A 239 -13.38 24.05 20.77
N SER A 240 -12.81 24.78 21.73
CA SER A 240 -13.39 26.08 22.16
C SER A 240 -12.64 27.31 21.65
N ASN A 241 -11.33 27.20 21.45
CA ASN A 241 -10.45 28.31 21.07
C ASN A 241 -10.05 28.28 19.60
N ARG A 242 -10.25 27.14 18.91
CA ARG A 242 -9.77 26.89 17.54
C ARG A 242 -8.25 27.02 17.36
N ASP A 243 -7.50 27.10 18.45
CA ASP A 243 -6.05 27.15 18.41
C ASP A 243 -5.51 25.87 17.77
N ILE A 244 -4.50 26.04 16.93
CA ILE A 244 -3.76 24.90 16.39
C ILE A 244 -2.81 24.37 17.47
N ASN A 245 -2.98 23.10 17.81
CA ASN A 245 -2.17 22.41 18.79
C ASN A 245 -1.29 21.38 18.10
N VAL A 246 -0.06 21.19 18.60
CA VAL A 246 0.86 20.15 18.14
C VAL A 246 1.42 19.39 19.34
N ARG A 247 1.48 18.06 19.27
CA ARG A 247 2.16 17.18 20.24
C ARG A 247 3.24 16.36 19.55
N LEU A 248 4.31 16.09 20.27
CA LEU A 248 5.42 15.22 19.84
C LEU A 248 5.56 14.08 20.84
N SER A 249 5.65 12.85 20.32
CA SER A 249 5.80 11.65 21.16
C SER A 249 7.25 11.39 21.57
N ASN A 250 7.45 10.54 22.57
CA ASN A 250 8.68 9.78 22.75
C ASN A 250 8.88 8.80 21.58
N ASP A 251 10.01 8.09 21.58
CA ASP A 251 10.36 7.08 20.58
C ASP A 251 9.38 5.89 20.53
N ASP A 252 8.48 5.73 21.51
CA ASP A 252 7.46 4.66 21.52
C ASP A 252 6.28 4.93 20.58
N GLY A 253 6.12 6.18 20.13
CA GLY A 253 5.00 6.65 19.31
C GLY A 253 3.68 6.80 20.06
N LEU A 254 3.66 6.68 21.39
CA LEU A 254 2.44 6.57 22.21
C LEU A 254 2.44 7.47 23.44
N THR A 255 3.62 7.84 23.95
CA THR A 255 3.74 8.78 25.07
C THR A 255 4.01 10.17 24.52
N PHE A 256 3.16 11.16 24.82
CA PHE A 256 3.28 12.53 24.30
C PHE A 256 3.67 13.53 25.40
N PRO A 257 4.96 13.70 25.73
CA PRO A 257 5.37 14.62 26.79
C PRO A 257 5.36 16.10 26.39
N VAL A 258 5.47 16.40 25.09
CA VAL A 258 5.62 17.77 24.57
C VAL A 258 4.36 18.20 23.86
N LYS A 259 3.90 19.42 24.17
CA LYS A 259 2.80 20.09 23.52
C LYS A 259 3.17 21.54 23.23
N HIS A 260 2.74 22.04 22.07
CA HIS A 260 2.81 23.43 21.68
C HIS A 260 1.43 23.90 21.22
N ILE A 261 1.10 25.15 21.53
CA ILE A 261 -0.12 25.84 21.07
C ILE A 261 0.36 26.97 20.17
N ALA A 262 0.03 26.91 18.89
CA ALA A 262 0.38 27.96 17.95
C ALA A 262 -0.50 29.20 18.17
N SER A 263 -0.03 30.37 17.74
CA SER A 263 -0.81 31.61 17.75
C SER A 263 -1.90 31.66 16.68
N ASP A 264 -1.90 30.68 15.77
CA ASP A 264 -2.83 30.57 14.66
C ASP A 264 -4.03 29.69 15.00
N THR A 265 -5.18 30.05 14.42
CA THR A 265 -6.41 29.27 14.53
C THR A 265 -6.82 28.66 13.20
N SER A 266 -7.64 27.63 13.25
CA SER A 266 -8.19 26.97 12.06
C SER A 266 -9.69 26.69 12.17
N ILE A 267 -10.39 26.76 11.03
CA ILE A 267 -11.83 26.44 10.96
C ILE A 267 -12.14 24.94 10.91
N ASP A 268 -11.10 24.12 10.69
CA ASP A 268 -11.18 22.65 10.59
C ASP A 268 -9.86 22.08 11.14
N ALA A 269 -9.64 20.77 11.10
CA ALA A 269 -8.38 20.15 11.49
C ALA A 269 -7.19 20.63 10.62
N PRO A 270 -5.97 20.76 11.16
CA PRO A 270 -4.78 20.97 10.35
C PRO A 270 -4.36 19.67 9.64
N ALA A 271 -3.75 19.79 8.47
CA ALA A 271 -3.02 18.73 7.79
C ALA A 271 -1.58 18.68 8.28
N LEU A 272 -0.99 17.48 8.39
CA LEU A 272 0.35 17.30 8.91
C LEU A 272 1.10 16.24 8.09
N VAL A 273 2.36 16.49 7.77
CA VAL A 273 3.25 15.49 7.16
C VAL A 273 4.64 15.60 7.76
N SER A 274 5.36 14.48 7.83
CA SER A 274 6.77 14.45 8.17
C SER A 274 7.62 13.81 7.08
N VAL A 275 8.85 14.30 6.99
CA VAL A 275 9.95 13.71 6.23
C VAL A 275 10.88 13.05 7.25
N PRO A 276 11.11 11.73 7.18
CA PRO A 276 12.18 11.09 7.90
C PRO A 276 13.53 11.67 7.44
N ASP A 277 14.36 12.13 8.38
CA ASP A 277 15.72 12.63 8.11
C ASP A 277 16.72 11.60 8.65
N PRO A 278 17.96 11.50 8.15
CA PRO A 278 19.02 10.89 8.92
C PRO A 278 19.25 11.50 10.33
N TYR A 279 18.72 12.69 10.69
CA TYR A 279 19.03 13.35 11.97
C TYR A 279 17.91 14.08 12.72
N GLY A 280 16.65 13.64 12.64
CA GLY A 280 15.58 14.15 13.53
C GLY A 280 14.27 14.50 12.86
N GLY A 281 14.21 14.48 11.52
CA GLY A 281 13.00 14.69 10.73
C GLY A 281 12.67 16.16 10.46
N ARG A 282 11.84 16.41 9.44
CA ARG A 282 11.15 17.70 9.25
C ARG A 282 9.66 17.46 9.19
N ALA A 283 8.85 18.39 9.68
CA ALA A 283 7.41 18.28 9.63
C ALA A 283 6.80 19.59 9.17
N PHE A 284 5.76 19.46 8.37
CA PHE A 284 5.05 20.58 7.78
C PHE A 284 3.59 20.46 8.12
N ILE A 285 2.98 21.60 8.38
CA ILE A 285 1.59 21.73 8.76
C ILE A 285 0.90 22.68 7.77
N ALA A 286 -0.30 22.33 7.35
CA ALA A 286 -1.15 23.18 6.54
C ALA A 286 -2.54 23.28 7.15
N TRP A 287 -3.20 24.43 7.03
CA TRP A 287 -4.51 24.62 7.65
C TRP A 287 -5.34 25.67 6.92
N THR A 288 -6.63 25.66 7.18
CA THR A 288 -7.57 26.68 6.68
C THR A 288 -7.80 27.69 7.79
N GLY A 289 -7.35 28.93 7.60
CA GLY A 289 -7.39 29.97 8.63
C GLY A 289 -8.79 30.54 8.83
N GLU A 290 -9.04 31.16 9.99
CA GLU A 290 -10.31 31.85 10.25
C GLU A 290 -10.45 33.15 9.44
N GLY A 291 -11.70 33.50 9.12
CA GLY A 291 -12.05 34.74 8.41
C GLY A 291 -12.15 34.53 6.90
N ALA A 292 -11.05 34.75 6.18
CA ALA A 292 -11.03 34.63 4.71
C ALA A 292 -10.90 33.18 4.21
N ASN A 293 -10.82 32.20 5.12
CA ASN A 293 -10.70 30.78 4.83
C ASN A 293 -9.56 30.45 3.85
N LYS A 294 -8.47 31.23 3.95
CA LYS A 294 -7.24 31.07 3.17
C LYS A 294 -6.47 29.85 3.65
N LEU A 295 -5.87 29.14 2.71
CA LEU A 295 -4.92 28.08 3.03
C LEU A 295 -3.63 28.67 3.57
N ASN A 296 -3.09 28.06 4.61
CA ASN A 296 -1.83 28.42 5.23
C ASN A 296 -0.91 27.20 5.29
N PHE A 297 0.38 27.45 5.30
CA PHE A 297 1.43 26.44 5.38
C PHE A 297 2.55 26.92 6.30
N ALA A 298 3.13 26.03 7.09
CA ALA A 298 4.30 26.32 7.91
C ALA A 298 5.14 25.05 8.14
N GLN A 299 6.36 25.23 8.60
CA GLN A 299 7.18 24.16 9.16
C GLN A 299 6.99 24.10 10.68
N VAL A 300 6.85 22.90 11.21
CA VAL A 300 6.95 22.66 12.66
C VAL A 300 8.43 22.57 13.01
N GLU A 301 8.89 23.41 13.93
CA GLU A 301 10.26 23.37 14.44
C GLU A 301 10.28 22.67 15.81
N TRP A 302 11.16 21.68 15.98
CA TRP A 302 11.33 20.95 17.23
C TRP A 302 12.81 20.61 17.46
N ARG A 303 13.11 20.24 18.71
CA ARG A 303 14.41 19.74 19.14
C ARG A 303 14.21 18.39 19.81
N ASP A 304 15.17 17.48 19.61
CA ASP A 304 15.17 16.16 20.25
C ASP A 304 15.86 16.16 21.62
N ASN A 305 16.68 17.18 21.93
CA ASN A 305 17.45 17.24 23.17
C ASN A 305 17.64 18.68 23.70
N PRO A 306 16.91 19.11 24.75
CA PRO A 306 15.76 18.40 25.31
C PRO A 306 14.61 18.35 24.27
N LEU A 307 13.73 17.35 24.41
CA LEU A 307 12.57 17.22 23.52
C LEU A 307 11.66 18.45 23.69
N SER A 308 11.46 19.25 22.64
CA SER A 308 10.61 20.45 22.64
C SER A 308 10.08 20.79 21.26
N ILE A 309 8.92 21.45 21.18
CA ILE A 309 8.43 22.08 19.95
C ILE A 309 8.60 23.60 20.12
N ASP A 310 9.38 24.21 19.24
CA ASP A 310 9.75 25.62 19.31
C ASP A 310 8.67 26.52 18.68
N GLY A 311 7.96 25.99 17.68
CA GLY A 311 6.75 26.59 17.14
C GLY A 311 6.56 26.35 15.66
N LEU A 312 5.72 27.20 15.04
CA LEU A 312 5.50 27.21 13.61
C LEU A 312 6.35 28.31 12.97
N ILE A 313 7.24 27.92 12.06
CA ILE A 313 8.16 28.82 11.36
C ILE A 313 7.91 28.84 9.86
N ASN A 314 8.46 29.84 9.18
CA ASN A 314 8.36 30.00 7.71
C ASN A 314 6.92 29.98 7.19
N LYS A 315 6.00 30.58 7.97
CA LYS A 315 4.58 30.60 7.63
C LYS A 315 4.32 31.32 6.29
N GLU A 316 3.41 30.75 5.52
CA GLU A 316 2.85 31.29 4.29
C GLU A 316 1.33 31.25 4.34
N THR A 317 0.70 32.34 3.89
CA THR A 317 -0.72 32.36 3.53
C THR A 317 -0.81 32.36 2.01
N LEU A 318 -1.52 31.38 1.47
CA LEU A 318 -1.68 31.14 0.04
C LEU A 318 -2.84 31.98 -0.51
N SER A 319 -2.93 32.08 -1.83
CA SER A 319 -4.06 32.78 -2.48
C SER A 319 -5.34 31.94 -2.49
N GLU A 320 -5.18 30.63 -2.33
CA GLU A 320 -6.19 29.58 -2.34
C GLU A 320 -7.07 29.62 -1.09
N GLU A 321 -8.33 29.18 -1.26
CA GLU A 321 -9.35 29.14 -0.22
C GLU A 321 -10.06 27.79 -0.21
N SER A 322 -10.52 27.37 0.96
CA SER A 322 -11.26 26.12 1.20
C SER A 322 -12.22 26.32 2.37
N ASP A 323 -13.32 25.59 2.48
CA ASP A 323 -14.12 25.50 3.73
C ASP A 323 -13.74 24.30 4.60
N HIS A 324 -12.79 23.51 4.13
CA HIS A 324 -12.37 22.26 4.75
C HIS A 324 -10.86 22.25 4.98
N ARG A 325 -10.41 21.32 5.82
CA ARG A 325 -8.99 20.99 6.00
C ARG A 325 -8.32 20.68 4.64
N PRO A 326 -7.09 21.18 4.38
CA PRO A 326 -6.30 20.74 3.23
C PRO A 326 -5.70 19.34 3.46
N ALA A 327 -5.19 18.70 2.41
CA ALA A 327 -4.39 17.49 2.48
C ALA A 327 -2.93 17.81 2.19
N LEU A 328 -2.02 17.14 2.89
CA LEU A 328 -0.59 17.38 2.78
C LEU A 328 0.17 16.06 2.74
N THR A 329 1.06 15.88 1.76
CA THR A 329 2.02 14.76 1.72
C THR A 329 3.35 15.22 1.13
N ILE A 330 4.39 14.40 1.27
CA ILE A 330 5.64 14.58 0.54
C ILE A 330 5.72 13.51 -0.55
N HIS A 331 5.95 13.93 -1.78
CA HIS A 331 6.05 13.04 -2.94
C HIS A 331 7.32 13.34 -3.72
N GLN A 332 8.21 12.34 -3.85
CA GLN A 332 9.47 12.46 -4.59
C GLN A 332 10.30 13.71 -4.21
N GLY A 333 10.31 14.06 -2.91
CA GLY A 333 11.03 15.23 -2.41
C GLY A 333 10.34 16.58 -2.64
N MET A 334 9.06 16.58 -3.02
CA MET A 334 8.23 17.78 -3.14
C MET A 334 7.10 17.77 -2.11
N THR A 335 6.69 18.95 -1.67
CA THR A 335 5.49 19.15 -0.87
C THR A 335 4.27 19.13 -1.77
N CYS A 336 3.30 18.27 -1.51
CA CYS A 336 2.04 18.21 -2.25
C CYS A 336 0.91 18.71 -1.36
N LEU A 337 0.20 19.75 -1.80
CA LEU A 337 -0.98 20.27 -1.13
C LEU A 337 -2.20 20.02 -2.00
N ALA A 338 -3.26 19.42 -1.44
CA ALA A 338 -4.56 19.32 -2.10
C ALA A 338 -5.66 19.89 -1.22
N TRP A 339 -6.75 20.34 -1.83
CA TRP A 339 -7.88 20.92 -1.10
C TRP A 339 -9.16 20.85 -1.93
N THR A 340 -10.27 21.02 -1.25
CA THR A 340 -11.59 21.22 -1.84
C THR A 340 -11.81 22.71 -2.01
N GLY A 341 -12.05 23.17 -3.24
CA GLY A 341 -12.34 24.56 -3.52
C GLY A 341 -13.71 24.99 -2.98
N LYS A 342 -13.97 26.30 -2.98
CA LYS A 342 -15.30 26.87 -2.66
C LYS A 342 -16.40 26.45 -3.64
N ASP A 343 -16.01 25.85 -4.76
CA ASP A 343 -16.85 25.30 -5.81
C ASP A 343 -16.93 23.76 -5.76
N ASP A 344 -16.58 23.16 -4.61
CA ASP A 344 -16.50 21.73 -4.34
C ASP A 344 -15.49 20.95 -5.21
N ARG A 345 -14.79 21.59 -6.15
CA ARG A 345 -13.83 20.89 -7.01
C ARG A 345 -12.55 20.56 -6.25
N LEU A 346 -12.00 19.39 -6.53
CA LEU A 346 -10.70 19.00 -5.99
C LEU A 346 -9.57 19.76 -6.70
N ASN A 347 -8.61 20.22 -5.91
CA ASN A 347 -7.44 20.93 -6.37
C ASN A 347 -6.17 20.30 -5.80
N ILE A 348 -5.07 20.44 -6.51
CA ILE A 348 -3.74 20.02 -6.07
C ILE A 348 -2.68 20.98 -6.59
N MET A 349 -1.61 21.20 -5.82
CA MET A 349 -0.41 21.91 -6.26
C MET A 349 0.85 21.39 -5.54
N PHE A 350 2.01 21.81 -6.04
CA PHE A 350 3.31 21.30 -5.62
C PHE A 350 4.22 22.44 -5.17
N GLY A 351 4.98 22.23 -4.12
CA GLY A 351 6.05 23.10 -3.66
C GLY A 351 7.33 22.32 -3.47
N VAL A 352 8.47 23.00 -3.41
CA VAL A 352 9.71 22.37 -2.91
C VAL A 352 9.54 22.02 -1.41
N LEU A 353 10.49 21.30 -0.81
CA LEU A 353 10.47 21.08 0.64
C LEU A 353 10.51 22.43 1.38
N GLY A 354 9.48 22.72 2.17
CA GLY A 354 9.25 24.04 2.77
C GLY A 354 8.23 24.90 2.02
N GLY A 355 7.55 24.36 1.01
CA GLY A 355 6.37 24.95 0.37
C GLY A 355 6.66 25.90 -0.80
N ARG A 356 7.76 26.65 -0.81
CA ARG A 356 7.97 27.73 -1.81
C ARG A 356 9.14 27.52 -2.77
N PRO A 357 8.99 27.79 -4.08
CA PRO A 357 7.78 28.28 -4.74
C PRO A 357 6.74 27.19 -4.98
N TRP A 358 5.46 27.57 -4.94
CA TRP A 358 4.34 26.71 -5.35
C TRP A 358 4.13 26.77 -6.86
N ALA A 359 3.86 25.64 -7.49
CA ALA A 359 3.68 25.48 -8.92
C ALA A 359 2.75 24.28 -9.23
N GLY A 360 2.41 24.12 -10.52
CA GLY A 360 1.67 22.94 -10.99
C GLY A 360 0.26 22.81 -10.42
N LYS A 361 -0.41 23.94 -10.11
CA LYS A 361 -1.80 23.93 -9.66
C LYS A 361 -2.69 23.29 -10.72
N HIS A 362 -3.48 22.32 -10.32
CA HIS A 362 -4.46 21.63 -11.15
C HIS A 362 -5.79 21.53 -10.42
N THR A 363 -6.88 21.73 -11.16
CA THR A 363 -8.25 21.54 -10.69
C THR A 363 -8.87 20.39 -11.48
N PHE A 364 -9.42 19.40 -10.78
CA PHE A 364 -10.07 18.26 -11.42
C PHE A 364 -11.51 18.64 -11.79
N ASP A 365 -11.80 18.73 -13.09
CA ASP A 365 -13.09 19.25 -13.57
C ASP A 365 -14.31 18.39 -13.23
N THR A 366 -14.11 17.08 -13.06
CA THR A 366 -15.20 16.11 -12.85
C THR A 366 -15.24 15.54 -11.44
N GLU A 367 -14.29 15.89 -10.58
CA GLU A 367 -14.18 15.33 -9.24
C GLU A 367 -14.51 16.39 -8.20
N THR A 368 -15.61 16.15 -7.49
CA THR A 368 -16.12 17.04 -6.44
C THR A 368 -16.17 16.35 -5.09
N SER A 369 -15.94 17.15 -4.05
CA SER A 369 -16.03 16.76 -2.65
C SER A 369 -16.64 17.90 -1.86
N ASP A 370 -17.51 17.58 -0.90
CA ASP A 370 -18.10 18.51 0.08
C ASP A 370 -17.42 18.32 1.46
N SER A 371 -16.19 17.82 1.42
CA SER A 371 -15.33 17.51 2.56
C SER A 371 -13.86 17.58 2.14
N SER A 372 -12.91 17.41 3.06
CA SER A 372 -11.48 17.38 2.72
C SER A 372 -11.09 16.18 1.85
N PRO A 373 -10.16 16.35 0.90
CA PRO A 373 -9.44 15.22 0.33
C PRO A 373 -8.36 14.73 1.31
N THR A 374 -7.72 13.61 0.98
CA THR A 374 -6.48 13.15 1.61
C THR A 374 -5.48 12.66 0.58
N LEU A 375 -4.19 12.77 0.90
CA LEU A 375 -3.08 12.36 0.04
C LEU A 375 -2.20 11.34 0.76
N THR A 376 -1.61 10.42 0.00
CA THR A 376 -0.44 9.67 0.46
C THR A 376 0.50 9.40 -0.71
N SER A 377 1.79 9.33 -0.44
CA SER A 377 2.81 9.00 -1.44
C SER A 377 3.47 7.68 -1.08
N TYR A 378 3.54 6.76 -2.03
CA TYR A 378 4.14 5.45 -1.81
C TYR A 378 4.74 4.87 -3.08
N ASN A 379 5.95 4.31 -2.99
CA ASN A 379 6.69 3.72 -4.13
C ASN A 379 6.71 4.60 -5.39
N GLY A 380 6.93 5.90 -5.20
CA GLY A 380 6.97 6.86 -6.30
C GLY A 380 5.62 7.18 -6.94
N GLN A 381 4.51 6.72 -6.33
CA GLN A 381 3.14 7.01 -6.76
C GLN A 381 2.44 7.92 -5.76
N LEU A 382 1.58 8.80 -6.26
CA LEU A 382 0.76 9.70 -5.45
C LEU A 382 -0.69 9.22 -5.50
N PHE A 383 -1.31 9.04 -4.35
CA PHE A 383 -2.71 8.64 -4.22
C PHE A 383 -3.51 9.76 -3.56
N MET A 384 -4.75 9.90 -4.02
CA MET A 384 -5.73 10.83 -3.46
C MET A 384 -7.03 10.07 -3.16
N SER A 385 -7.63 10.35 -2.01
CA SER A 385 -9.00 9.90 -1.70
C SER A 385 -9.87 11.05 -1.26
N TRP A 386 -11.17 10.93 -1.50
CA TRP A 386 -12.16 11.95 -1.18
C TRP A 386 -13.54 11.33 -0.96
N ARG A 387 -14.40 12.09 -0.30
CA ARG A 387 -15.84 11.81 -0.19
C ARG A 387 -16.54 12.55 -1.31
N GLY A 388 -17.40 11.89 -2.09
CA GLY A 388 -18.12 12.54 -3.19
C GLY A 388 -19.21 13.50 -2.71
N SER A 389 -19.32 14.66 -3.35
CA SER A 389 -20.39 15.63 -3.06
C SER A 389 -21.78 15.02 -3.31
N GLY A 390 -22.66 15.13 -2.32
CA GLY A 390 -24.07 14.73 -2.43
C GLY A 390 -24.34 13.21 -2.39
N ASN A 391 -23.35 12.36 -2.65
CA ASN A 391 -23.50 10.89 -2.58
C ASN A 391 -22.78 10.25 -1.40
N LYS A 392 -21.85 10.96 -0.75
CA LYS A 392 -21.06 10.46 0.39
C LYS A 392 -20.18 9.23 0.09
N ASN A 393 -20.07 8.84 -1.18
CA ASN A 393 -19.29 7.69 -1.59
C ASN A 393 -17.80 7.98 -1.38
N ILE A 394 -17.08 6.97 -0.95
CA ILE A 394 -15.63 7.07 -0.75
C ILE A 394 -14.94 6.73 -2.06
N ASN A 395 -14.09 7.62 -2.54
CA ASN A 395 -13.34 7.47 -3.77
C ASN A 395 -11.85 7.47 -3.46
N VAL A 396 -11.09 6.69 -4.24
CA VAL A 396 -9.64 6.73 -4.22
C VAL A 396 -9.09 6.53 -5.62
N ALA A 397 -8.05 7.28 -5.97
CA ALA A 397 -7.40 7.20 -7.27
C ALA A 397 -5.92 7.52 -7.16
N ARG A 398 -5.17 7.08 -8.17
CA ARG A 398 -3.77 7.45 -8.35
C ARG A 398 -3.69 8.72 -9.19
N VAL A 399 -2.92 9.70 -8.74
CA VAL A 399 -2.64 10.93 -9.49
C VAL A 399 -1.54 10.64 -10.50
N ILE A 400 -1.81 10.92 -11.78
CA ILE A 400 -0.83 10.77 -12.85
C ILE A 400 -0.05 12.08 -12.98
N LEU A 401 1.27 11.98 -12.88
CA LEU A 401 2.18 13.13 -12.88
C LEU A 401 3.23 13.02 -13.99
N ASP A 402 3.56 14.17 -14.58
CA ASP A 402 4.80 14.42 -15.33
C ASP A 402 5.52 15.60 -14.68
N GLY A 403 6.50 15.30 -13.82
CA GLY A 403 7.07 16.26 -12.89
C GLY A 403 6.02 16.80 -11.91
N THR A 404 5.76 18.11 -11.96
CA THR A 404 4.68 18.77 -11.19
C THR A 404 3.39 18.96 -11.99
N THR A 405 3.34 18.48 -13.23
CA THR A 405 2.14 18.58 -14.07
C THR A 405 1.23 17.39 -13.80
N VAL A 406 -0.03 17.67 -13.46
CA VAL A 406 -1.06 16.64 -13.30
C VAL A 406 -1.68 16.32 -14.65
N LEU A 407 -1.62 15.05 -15.05
CA LEU A 407 -2.20 14.55 -16.30
C LEU A 407 -3.62 13.99 -16.11
N GLY A 408 -4.01 13.73 -14.87
CA GLY A 408 -5.34 13.23 -14.50
C GLY A 408 -5.29 12.21 -13.36
N LEU A 409 -6.36 11.43 -13.24
CA LEU A 409 -6.49 10.32 -12.29
C LEU A 409 -6.53 8.99 -13.04
N ALA A 410 -5.93 7.97 -12.47
CA ALA A 410 -6.02 6.58 -12.94
C ALA A 410 -6.44 5.66 -11.82
N ASP A 411 -6.90 4.46 -12.21
CA ASP A 411 -7.26 3.38 -11.29
C ASP A 411 -8.26 3.82 -10.22
N LYS A 412 -9.19 4.72 -10.57
CA LYS A 412 -10.19 5.24 -9.64
C LYS A 412 -11.10 4.10 -9.19
N VAL A 413 -11.26 4.00 -7.87
CA VAL A 413 -12.16 3.07 -7.20
C VAL A 413 -13.15 3.87 -6.38
N THR A 414 -14.44 3.57 -6.56
CA THR A 414 -15.52 4.07 -5.70
C THR A 414 -16.02 2.91 -4.85
N LEU A 415 -15.98 3.07 -3.53
CA LEU A 415 -16.44 2.06 -2.60
C LEU A 415 -17.97 2.06 -2.54
N ASN A 416 -18.55 0.90 -2.25
CA ASN A 416 -19.99 0.78 -1.92
C ASN A 416 -20.31 1.34 -0.52
N ASP A 417 -19.28 1.58 0.30
CA ASP A 417 -19.40 2.20 1.62
C ASP A 417 -19.49 3.72 1.50
N THR A 418 -20.31 4.32 2.37
CA THR A 418 -20.44 5.77 2.54
C THR A 418 -19.85 6.24 3.87
N SER A 419 -19.51 7.52 3.94
CA SER A 419 -18.98 8.17 5.14
C SER A 419 -19.55 9.58 5.24
N ASP A 420 -19.85 10.05 6.46
CA ASP A 420 -20.20 11.47 6.68
C ASP A 420 -18.98 12.39 6.68
N TYR A 421 -17.79 11.82 6.82
CA TYR A 421 -16.53 12.55 6.95
C TYR A 421 -15.53 12.15 5.87
N SER A 422 -14.45 12.93 5.74
CA SER A 422 -13.36 12.62 4.81
C SER A 422 -12.72 11.26 5.12
N PRO A 423 -12.28 10.49 4.12
CA PRO A 423 -11.41 9.34 4.34
C PRO A 423 -10.00 9.76 4.81
N SER A 424 -9.15 8.79 5.10
CA SER A 424 -7.72 8.96 5.37
C SER A 424 -6.90 7.90 4.63
N LEU A 425 -5.69 8.27 4.20
CA LEU A 425 -4.74 7.37 3.55
C LEU A 425 -3.43 7.30 4.32
N ALA A 426 -2.87 6.09 4.36
CA ALA A 426 -1.47 5.86 4.68
C ALA A 426 -0.96 4.71 3.82
N ALA A 427 0.35 4.57 3.71
CA ALA A 427 0.94 3.43 3.05
C ALA A 427 1.93 2.74 3.98
N GLN A 428 1.91 1.42 3.94
CA GLN A 428 2.82 0.57 4.68
C GLN A 428 3.11 -0.65 3.83
N ASP A 429 4.37 -1.04 3.74
CA ASP A 429 4.71 -2.43 3.39
C ASP A 429 4.18 -2.94 2.04
N GLY A 430 4.05 -2.08 1.04
CA GLY A 430 3.57 -2.44 -0.29
C GLY A 430 2.10 -2.11 -0.51
N LEU A 431 1.38 -1.73 0.55
CA LEU A 431 -0.06 -1.53 0.55
C LEU A 431 -0.42 -0.08 0.84
N VAL A 432 -1.48 0.39 0.19
CA VAL A 432 -2.16 1.62 0.56
C VAL A 432 -3.37 1.27 1.42
N PHE A 433 -3.45 1.88 2.60
CA PHE A 433 -4.52 1.74 3.58
C PHE A 433 -5.44 2.95 3.51
N LEU A 434 -6.74 2.69 3.56
CA LEU A 434 -7.84 3.63 3.56
C LEU A 434 -8.60 3.47 4.89
N GLY A 435 -8.64 4.53 5.69
CA GLY A 435 -9.43 4.60 6.92
C GLY A 435 -10.62 5.52 6.75
N TRP A 436 -11.78 5.17 7.31
CA TRP A 436 -12.94 6.06 7.34
C TRP A 436 -13.90 5.75 8.49
N THR A 437 -14.82 6.66 8.73
CA THR A 437 -15.92 6.51 9.68
C THR A 437 -17.18 6.13 8.91
N GLY A 438 -17.81 5.01 9.24
CA GLY A 438 -19.03 4.57 8.55
C GLY A 438 -20.22 5.48 8.83
N GLU A 439 -21.06 5.71 7.82
CA GLU A 439 -22.33 6.45 7.98
C GLU A 439 -23.27 5.77 8.99
N GLY A 440 -23.94 6.56 9.83
CA GLY A 440 -24.97 6.13 10.78
C GLY A 440 -24.48 5.36 12.01
N ALA A 441 -23.58 4.38 11.83
CA ALA A 441 -23.04 3.55 12.92
C ALA A 441 -21.73 4.12 13.52
N GLN A 442 -21.07 5.06 12.82
CA GLN A 442 -19.85 5.75 13.27
C GLN A 442 -18.65 4.84 13.59
N HIS A 443 -18.69 3.58 13.17
CA HIS A 443 -17.57 2.66 13.34
C HIS A 443 -16.36 3.10 12.54
N LEU A 444 -15.18 2.88 13.10
CA LEU A 444 -13.93 3.03 12.38
C LEU A 444 -13.74 1.83 11.44
N ASN A 445 -13.49 2.12 10.18
CA ASN A 445 -13.27 1.13 9.13
C ASN A 445 -11.85 1.27 8.60
N LEU A 446 -11.27 0.14 8.23
CA LEU A 446 -9.98 0.07 7.56
C LEU A 446 -10.10 -0.84 6.33
N ARG A 447 -9.55 -0.40 5.20
CA ARG A 447 -9.41 -1.19 3.98
C ARG A 447 -8.00 -1.04 3.46
N TRP A 448 -7.42 -2.07 2.88
CA TRP A 448 -6.08 -2.00 2.29
C TRP A 448 -6.06 -2.60 0.90
N SER A 449 -5.02 -2.30 0.13
CA SER A 449 -4.83 -2.82 -1.22
C SER A 449 -5.96 -2.38 -2.17
N ILE A 450 -6.26 -1.09 -2.10
CA ILE A 450 -7.36 -0.42 -2.79
C ILE A 450 -7.10 -0.15 -4.28
N ASP A 451 -6.02 -0.68 -4.85
CA ASP A 451 -5.75 -0.63 -6.27
C ASP A 451 -6.74 -1.53 -7.03
N SER A 452 -7.40 -0.97 -8.05
CA SER A 452 -8.49 -1.60 -8.82
C SER A 452 -9.77 -2.01 -8.07
N GLY A 453 -9.82 -1.84 -6.74
CA GLY A 453 -11.04 -1.99 -5.93
C GLY A 453 -11.46 -3.43 -5.64
N ASN A 454 -10.99 -4.39 -6.44
CA ASN A 454 -11.30 -5.82 -6.31
C ASN A 454 -10.34 -6.56 -5.35
N CYS A 455 -9.25 -5.91 -4.93
CA CYS A 455 -8.12 -6.60 -4.29
C CYS A 455 -7.88 -6.20 -2.87
N SER A 456 -8.97 -5.98 -2.16
CA SER A 456 -8.94 -5.33 -0.86
C SER A 456 -9.78 -6.08 0.14
N GLN A 457 -9.30 -6.09 1.37
CA GLN A 457 -10.03 -6.57 2.53
C GLN A 457 -10.47 -5.37 3.35
N LYS A 458 -11.62 -5.51 4.01
CA LYS A 458 -12.17 -4.50 4.92
C LYS A 458 -12.21 -5.11 6.32
N PHE A 459 -11.85 -4.31 7.31
CA PHE A 459 -11.97 -4.62 8.72
C PHE A 459 -12.74 -3.49 9.42
N VAL A 460 -13.70 -3.86 10.26
CA VAL A 460 -14.42 -2.93 11.15
C VAL A 460 -13.75 -3.01 12.51
N LEU A 461 -13.25 -1.89 13.01
CA LEU A 461 -12.60 -1.81 14.33
C LEU A 461 -13.69 -1.74 15.41
N ASP A 462 -14.19 -2.92 15.79
CA ASP A 462 -15.25 -3.06 16.78
C ASP A 462 -14.86 -2.46 18.14
N GLY A 463 -15.84 -1.85 18.81
CA GLY A 463 -15.65 -1.24 20.13
C GLY A 463 -15.12 0.21 20.12
N GLU A 464 -14.75 0.73 18.95
CA GLU A 464 -14.40 2.14 18.77
C GLU A 464 -15.35 2.83 17.79
N SER A 465 -15.65 4.09 18.05
CA SER A 465 -16.43 4.93 17.15
C SER A 465 -15.87 6.35 17.11
N SER A 466 -16.07 7.01 15.98
CA SER A 466 -15.66 8.39 15.75
C SER A 466 -16.79 9.16 15.08
N ASP A 467 -17.03 10.40 15.51
CA ASP A 467 -17.90 11.38 14.85
C ASP A 467 -17.08 12.45 14.12
N ALA A 468 -15.92 12.04 13.61
CA ALA A 468 -15.04 12.75 12.69
C ALA A 468 -14.25 11.74 11.85
N SER A 469 -13.47 12.21 10.87
CA SER A 469 -12.51 11.35 10.15
C SER A 469 -11.46 10.76 11.10
N PRO A 470 -10.99 9.52 10.90
CA PRO A 470 -9.73 9.06 11.45
C PRO A 470 -8.55 9.62 10.64
N CYS A 471 -7.33 9.50 11.18
CA CYS A 471 -6.09 9.76 10.46
C CYS A 471 -5.14 8.57 10.62
N LEU A 472 -4.42 8.21 9.57
CA LEU A 472 -3.51 7.08 9.52
C LEU A 472 -2.07 7.54 9.27
N THR A 473 -1.10 6.86 9.87
CA THR A 473 0.31 6.99 9.53
C THR A 473 1.05 5.67 9.77
N GLU A 474 2.16 5.45 9.09
CA GLU A 474 3.08 4.36 9.40
C GLU A 474 4.11 4.85 10.43
N HIS A 475 4.34 4.06 11.48
CA HIS A 475 5.39 4.32 12.45
C HIS A 475 6.11 3.03 12.86
N LYS A 476 7.39 2.92 12.48
CA LYS A 476 8.28 1.79 12.82
C LYS A 476 7.71 0.43 12.40
N ASN A 477 7.32 0.33 11.14
CA ASN A 477 6.68 -0.81 10.49
C ASN A 477 5.34 -1.19 11.14
N GLN A 478 4.61 -0.20 11.65
CA GLN A 478 3.28 -0.43 12.20
C GLN A 478 2.34 0.73 11.85
N LEU A 479 1.23 0.40 11.19
CA LEU A 479 0.15 1.35 10.95
C LEU A 479 -0.42 1.83 12.28
N THR A 480 -0.52 3.14 12.43
CA THR A 480 -1.01 3.84 13.62
C THR A 480 -2.18 4.73 13.20
N MET A 481 -3.24 4.72 14.01
CA MET A 481 -4.44 5.49 13.77
C MET A 481 -4.65 6.49 14.91
N SER A 482 -5.05 7.71 14.55
CA SER A 482 -5.64 8.67 15.49
C SER A 482 -7.10 8.95 15.12
N TRP A 483 -7.92 9.17 16.13
CA TRP A 483 -9.33 9.52 15.94
C TRP A 483 -9.87 10.32 17.12
N ARG A 484 -11.00 10.97 16.88
CA ARG A 484 -11.80 11.63 17.91
C ARG A 484 -12.84 10.62 18.42
N GLY A 485 -12.96 10.43 19.73
CA GLY A 485 -13.98 9.53 20.28
C GLY A 485 -15.39 10.08 20.14
N SER A 486 -16.34 9.26 19.67
CA SER A 486 -17.76 9.65 19.67
C SER A 486 -18.24 9.91 21.10
N GLY A 487 -18.85 11.07 21.33
CA GLY A 487 -19.49 11.42 22.60
C GLY A 487 -18.59 12.04 23.66
N ASP A 488 -17.30 11.67 23.72
CA ASP A 488 -16.34 12.29 24.65
C ASP A 488 -15.40 13.32 24.00
N LYS A 489 -15.34 13.35 22.66
CA LYS A 489 -14.50 14.23 21.85
C LYS A 489 -12.99 14.14 22.14
N ARG A 490 -12.54 13.11 22.88
CA ARG A 490 -11.14 12.97 23.25
C ARG A 490 -10.33 12.45 22.08
N ILE A 491 -9.06 12.85 22.05
CA ILE A 491 -8.10 12.39 21.06
C ILE A 491 -7.59 11.01 21.47
N ASN A 492 -7.76 10.03 20.58
CA ASN A 492 -7.27 8.68 20.75
C ASN A 492 -6.17 8.39 19.73
N VAL A 493 -5.19 7.59 20.12
CA VAL A 493 -4.15 7.03 19.25
C VAL A 493 -4.00 5.55 19.58
N ALA A 494 -3.93 4.70 18.56
CA ALA A 494 -3.67 3.28 18.74
C ALA A 494 -2.92 2.71 17.53
N LYS A 495 -2.26 1.58 17.73
CA LYS A 495 -1.60 0.85 16.65
C LYS A 495 -2.55 -0.20 16.11
N ILE A 496 -2.56 -0.38 14.79
CA ILE A 496 -3.28 -1.46 14.14
C ILE A 496 -2.53 -2.76 14.42
N ALA A 497 -3.25 -3.77 14.90
CA ALA A 497 -2.73 -5.09 15.16
C ALA A 497 -2.97 -5.97 13.93
N PHE A 498 -1.90 -6.60 13.44
CA PHE A 498 -1.95 -7.61 12.40
C PHE A 498 -1.72 -8.99 12.99
N ARG A 499 -2.32 -10.03 12.40
CA ARG A 499 -2.15 -11.42 12.84
C ARG A 499 -0.67 -11.80 12.78
N SER A 500 -0.09 -12.15 13.92
CA SER A 500 1.29 -12.65 13.99
C SER A 500 1.41 -14.00 13.30
N ARG A 501 2.54 -14.24 12.62
CA ARG A 501 2.85 -15.52 11.99
C ARG A 501 4.06 -16.15 12.64
N PRO A 502 4.15 -17.50 12.64
CA PRO A 502 5.32 -18.19 13.16
C PRO A 502 6.58 -17.73 12.42
N SER A 503 7.67 -17.62 13.16
CA SER A 503 8.99 -17.51 12.56
C SER A 503 9.29 -18.83 11.84
N PRO A 504 9.54 -18.81 10.53
CA PRO A 504 9.84 -20.04 9.83
C PRO A 504 11.24 -20.53 10.23
N PRO A 505 11.46 -21.84 10.36
CA PRO A 505 12.82 -22.36 10.53
C PRO A 505 13.64 -22.06 9.26
N VAL A 506 14.95 -21.86 9.42
CA VAL A 506 15.86 -21.88 8.26
C VAL A 506 15.89 -23.30 7.73
N VAL A 507 15.51 -23.47 6.46
CA VAL A 507 15.48 -24.78 5.80
C VAL A 507 16.86 -25.08 5.23
N THR A 508 17.38 -26.27 5.50
CA THR A 508 18.72 -26.72 5.09
C THR A 508 18.70 -27.92 4.16
#